data_AF-A0A139X9F4-F1
#
_entry.id   AF-A0A139X9F4-F1
#
_cell.length_a   1.000
_cell.length_b   1.000
_cell.length_c   1.000
_cell.angle_alpha   90.00
_cell.angle_beta   90.00
_cell.angle_gamma   90.00
#
_symmetry.space_group_name_H-M   'P 1'
#
loop_
_entity.id
_entity.type
_entity.pdbx_description
1 polymer ?
#
loop_
_entity_poly.entity_id
_entity_poly.type
_entity_poly.pdbx_seq_one_letter_code
_entity_poly.pdbx_strand_id
1 'polypeptide(L)'
;MTVLVDSNVILDIFTNDPNWFDWSALQLTTYASQDRLAINPIIYAEIAVGFPQEQELITALSEDLFERLPLPWDAAFLAGQSFLNYRRRGGARTSPLPDFYIGAHASIANFPLITRDVNRYRTYFPNVRLISPE
;
A
#
# COMPACT_ATOMS: atom_id res chain seq x y z
N MET A 1 -13.14 9.54 -4.65
CA MET A 1 -13.10 8.50 -3.60
C MET A 1 -11.73 8.49 -2.94
N THR A 2 -11.50 7.69 -1.90
CA THR A 2 -10.15 7.51 -1.33
C THR A 2 -9.55 6.22 -1.85
N VAL A 3 -8.30 6.28 -2.33
CA VAL A 3 -7.55 5.16 -2.89
C VAL A 3 -6.29 4.96 -2.07
N LEU A 4 -6.11 3.77 -1.49
CA LEU A 4 -4.90 3.45 -0.74
C LEU A 4 -3.77 3.10 -1.72
N VAL A 5 -2.59 3.65 -1.48
CA VAL A 5 -1.41 3.40 -2.31
C VAL A 5 -0.42 2.54 -1.55
N ASP A 6 -0.07 1.37 -2.11
CA ASP A 6 0.92 0.47 -1.52
C ASP A 6 2.33 1.08 -1.60
N SER A 7 3.23 0.68 -0.70
CA SER A 7 4.59 1.21 -0.64
C SER A 7 5.38 0.90 -1.91
N ASN A 8 5.17 -0.28 -2.51
CA ASN A 8 5.87 -0.67 -3.73
C ASN A 8 5.66 0.36 -4.87
N VAL A 9 4.45 0.88 -5.04
CA VAL A 9 4.12 1.86 -6.09
C VAL A 9 4.83 3.19 -5.87
N ILE A 10 4.91 3.66 -4.62
CA ILE A 10 5.59 4.90 -4.27
C ILE A 10 7.11 4.73 -4.43
N LEU A 11 7.64 3.59 -3.99
CA LEU A 11 9.06 3.27 -4.13
C LEU A 11 9.47 3.23 -5.60
N ASP A 12 8.65 2.66 -6.48
CA ASP A 12 8.94 2.61 -7.92
C ASP A 12 9.22 4.02 -8.49
N ILE A 13 8.52 5.06 -7.99
CA ILE A 13 8.77 6.46 -8.36
C ILE A 13 10.09 6.98 -7.78
N PHE A 14 10.28 6.82 -6.47
CA PHE A 14 11.45 7.37 -5.79
C PHE A 14 12.76 6.71 -6.19
N THR A 15 12.72 5.44 -6.58
CA THR A 15 13.92 4.70 -7.03
C THR A 15 14.10 4.73 -8.54
N ASN A 16 13.21 5.37 -9.30
CA ASN A 16 13.16 5.30 -10.77
C ASN A 16 13.21 3.84 -11.24
N ASP A 17 12.34 2.97 -10.72
CA ASP A 17 12.35 1.55 -11.06
C ASP A 17 12.17 1.35 -12.58
N PRO A 18 13.11 0.69 -13.27
CA PRO A 18 13.11 0.64 -14.74
C PRO A 18 11.96 -0.18 -15.33
N ASN A 19 11.28 -1.01 -14.53
CA ASN A 19 10.18 -1.85 -14.99
C ASN A 19 8.82 -1.30 -14.57
N TRP A 20 8.75 -0.65 -13.41
CA TRP A 20 7.48 -0.28 -12.78
C TRP A 20 7.21 1.21 -12.73
N PHE A 21 8.22 2.06 -12.93
CA PHE A 21 8.06 3.52 -12.85
C PHE A 21 6.91 4.02 -13.73
N ASP A 22 6.88 3.65 -15.01
CA ASP A 22 5.87 4.14 -15.95
C ASP A 22 4.45 3.73 -15.54
N TRP A 23 4.28 2.48 -15.11
CA TRP A 23 2.97 1.99 -14.66
C TRP A 23 2.54 2.71 -13.37
N SER A 24 3.43 2.79 -12.38
CA SER A 24 3.17 3.42 -11.08
C SER A 24 2.88 4.93 -11.27
N ALA A 25 3.64 5.63 -12.10
CA ALA A 25 3.46 7.05 -12.39
C ALA A 25 2.12 7.31 -13.09
N LEU A 26 1.75 6.44 -14.05
CA LEU A 26 0.47 6.53 -14.73
C LEU A 26 -0.71 6.33 -13.76
N GLN A 27 -0.65 5.33 -12.88
CA GLN A 27 -1.73 5.10 -11.92
C GLN A 27 -1.83 6.26 -10.93
N LEU A 28 -0.72 6.70 -10.34
CA LEU A 28 -0.72 7.82 -9.39
C LEU A 28 -1.29 9.08 -10.04
N THR A 29 -0.87 9.41 -11.27
CA THR A 29 -1.37 10.58 -12.00
C THR A 29 -2.87 10.46 -12.32
N THR A 30 -3.31 9.28 -12.78
CA THR A 30 -4.71 9.03 -13.13
C THR A 30 -5.62 9.24 -11.92
N TYR A 31 -5.29 8.60 -10.79
CA TYR A 31 -6.12 8.66 -9.59
C TYR A 31 -5.96 9.99 -8.83
N ALA A 32 -4.79 10.63 -8.83
CA ALA A 32 -4.63 11.96 -8.23
C ALA A 32 -5.50 13.03 -8.91
N SER A 33 -5.86 12.85 -10.19
CA SER A 33 -6.71 13.80 -10.91
C SER A 33 -8.20 13.74 -10.55
N GLN A 34 -8.66 12.65 -9.92
CA GLN A 34 -10.10 12.36 -9.69
C GLN A 34 -10.40 11.94 -8.24
N ASP A 35 -9.39 11.50 -7.50
CA ASP A 35 -9.49 10.82 -6.22
C ASP A 35 -8.45 11.32 -5.22
N ARG A 36 -8.66 10.99 -3.94
CA ARG A 36 -7.71 11.28 -2.86
C ARG A 36 -6.80 10.07 -2.70
N LEU A 37 -5.53 10.22 -3.04
CA LEU A 37 -4.53 9.19 -2.73
C LEU A 37 -4.25 9.21 -1.23
N ALA A 38 -4.19 8.03 -0.63
CA ALA A 38 -3.97 7.90 0.79
C ALA A 38 -2.87 6.89 1.12
N ILE A 39 -2.21 7.14 2.24
CA ILE A 39 -1.24 6.25 2.86
C ILE A 39 -1.58 6.10 4.35
N ASN A 40 -1.00 5.09 4.98
CA ASN A 40 -1.12 4.86 6.43
C ASN A 40 0.27 4.79 7.07
N PRO A 41 0.39 4.72 8.42
CA PRO A 41 1.68 4.72 9.10
C PRO A 41 2.61 3.58 8.70
N ILE A 42 2.07 2.43 8.26
CA ILE A 42 2.88 1.29 7.81
C ILE A 42 3.54 1.62 6.47
N ILE A 43 2.78 2.11 5.50
CA ILE A 43 3.31 2.56 4.20
C ILE A 43 4.34 3.67 4.42
N TYR A 44 3.99 4.68 5.23
CA TYR A 44 4.89 5.79 5.54
C TYR A 44 6.23 5.29 6.13
N ALA A 45 6.19 4.34 7.05
CA ALA A 45 7.38 3.75 7.65
C ALA A 45 8.24 2.96 6.66
N GLU A 46 7.62 2.25 5.71
CA GLU A 46 8.37 1.53 4.67
C GLU A 46 9.10 2.50 3.73
N ILE A 47 8.45 3.59 3.34
CA ILE A 47 9.07 4.63 2.51
C ILE A 47 10.18 5.36 3.27
N ALA A 48 9.99 5.60 4.58
CA ALA A 48 10.95 6.34 5.41
C ALA A 48 12.37 5.76 5.39
N VAL A 49 12.52 4.45 5.17
CA VAL A 49 13.83 3.78 5.09
C VAL A 49 14.73 4.38 4.00
N GLY A 50 14.13 4.93 2.94
CA GLY A 50 14.85 5.57 1.84
C GLY A 50 15.31 7.00 2.10
N PHE A 51 14.94 7.60 3.23
CA PHE A 51 15.17 9.02 3.53
C PHE A 51 16.10 9.21 4.73
N PRO A 52 17.14 10.04 4.62
CA PRO A 52 18.07 10.32 5.74
C PRO A 52 17.44 11.24 6.80
N GLN A 53 16.44 12.04 6.43
CA GLN A 53 15.78 13.00 7.31
C GLN A 53 14.25 12.95 7.14
N GLU A 54 13.52 13.05 8.25
CA GLU A 54 12.06 13.03 8.25
C GLU A 54 11.45 14.20 7.45
N GLN A 55 12.09 15.37 7.45
CA GLN A 55 11.59 16.53 6.72
C GLN A 55 11.58 16.33 5.20
N GLU A 56 12.55 15.58 4.67
CA GLU A 56 12.60 15.23 3.24
C GLU A 56 11.45 14.29 2.88
N LEU A 57 11.17 13.30 3.74
CA LEU A 57 10.03 12.40 3.59
C LEU A 57 8.70 13.14 3.67
N ILE A 58 8.54 14.07 4.61
CA ILE A 58 7.31 14.89 4.73
C ILE A 58 7.08 15.69 3.45
N THR A 59 8.14 16.21 2.86
CA THR A 59 8.07 16.98 1.61
C THR A 59 7.72 16.07 0.42
N ALA A 60 8.33 14.89 0.34
CA ALA A 60 8.08 13.92 -0.71
C ALA A 60 6.67 13.28 -0.62
N LEU A 61 6.15 13.11 0.59
CA LEU A 61 4.81 12.61 0.89
C LEU A 61 3.96 13.72 1.52
N SER A 62 3.89 14.87 0.85
CA SER A 62 3.13 16.03 1.31
C SER A 62 1.64 15.69 1.42
N GLU A 63 0.93 16.36 2.33
CA GLU A 63 -0.51 16.14 2.52
C GLU A 63 -1.36 16.60 1.33
N ASP A 64 -0.80 17.43 0.44
CA ASP A 64 -1.41 17.78 -0.85
C ASP A 64 -1.39 16.61 -1.84
N LEU A 65 -0.41 15.70 -1.72
CA LEU A 65 -0.28 14.52 -2.57
C LEU A 65 -0.92 13.28 -1.96
N PHE A 66 -0.73 13.07 -0.65
CA PHE A 66 -1.19 11.88 0.04
C PHE A 66 -1.89 12.23 1.36
N GLU A 67 -3.16 11.85 1.45
CA GLU A 67 -3.90 11.87 2.71
C GLU A 67 -3.30 10.83 3.67
N ARG A 68 -2.90 11.28 4.86
CA ARG A 68 -2.39 10.40 5.91
C ARG A 68 -3.54 9.92 6.76
N LEU A 69 -3.88 8.63 6.63
CA LEU A 69 -4.97 8.02 7.36
C LEU A 69 -4.49 7.29 8.61
N PRO A 70 -5.21 7.38 9.74
CA PRO A 70 -4.95 6.51 10.88
C PRO A 70 -5.22 5.05 10.48
N LEU A 71 -4.46 4.13 11.06
CA LEU A 71 -4.71 2.71 10.87
C LEU A 71 -5.91 2.27 11.75
N PRO A 72 -7.00 1.74 11.17
CA PRO A 72 -8.14 1.29 11.97
C PRO A 72 -7.77 0.09 12.87
N TRP A 73 -8.30 0.05 14.09
CA TRP A 73 -8.10 -1.07 15.00
C TRP A 73 -8.63 -2.40 14.44
N ASP A 74 -9.77 -2.36 13.74
CA ASP A 74 -10.33 -3.54 13.09
C ASP A 74 -9.43 -4.05 11.94
N ALA A 75 -8.70 -3.15 11.28
CA ALA A 75 -7.71 -3.53 10.28
C ALA A 75 -6.52 -4.23 10.93
N ALA A 76 -6.09 -3.80 12.11
CA ALA A 76 -5.04 -4.47 12.87
C ALA A 76 -5.45 -5.90 13.27
N PHE A 77 -6.68 -6.07 13.74
CA PHE A 77 -7.22 -7.40 14.06
C PHE A 77 -7.29 -8.31 12.83
N LEU A 78 -7.85 -7.81 11.72
CA LEU A 78 -7.94 -8.55 10.47
C LEU A 78 -6.56 -8.92 9.91
N ALA A 79 -5.59 -8.01 9.96
CA ALA A 79 -4.22 -8.26 9.54
C ALA A 79 -3.60 -9.43 10.32
N GLY A 80 -3.76 -9.44 11.65
CA GLY A 80 -3.26 -10.53 12.50
C GLY A 80 -3.88 -11.89 12.17
N GLN A 81 -5.20 -11.94 11.94
CA GLN A 81 -5.88 -13.17 11.55
C GLN A 81 -5.43 -13.67 10.18
N SER A 82 -5.35 -12.78 9.19
CA SER A 82 -4.89 -13.11 7.83
C SER A 82 -3.43 -13.57 7.84
N PHE A 83 -2.57 -12.95 8.64
CA PHE A 83 -1.19 -13.36 8.80
C PHE A 83 -1.06 -14.74 9.46
N LEU A 84 -1.86 -15.03 10.49
CA LEU A 84 -1.90 -16.36 11.10
C LEU A 84 -2.31 -17.43 10.07
N ASN A 85 -3.33 -17.14 9.25
CA ASN A 85 -3.78 -18.03 8.18
C ASN A 85 -2.70 -18.26 7.13
N TYR A 86 -2.01 -17.21 6.71
CA TYR A 86 -0.84 -17.29 5.84
C TYR A 86 0.26 -18.20 6.43
N ARG A 87 0.62 -17.99 7.70
CA ARG A 87 1.66 -18.78 8.38
C ARG A 87 1.31 -20.26 8.47
N ARG A 88 0.03 -20.57 8.67
CA ARG A 88 -0.53 -21.94 8.71
C ARG A 88 -0.55 -22.64 7.35
N ARG A 89 -0.81 -21.90 6.27
CA ARG A 89 -0.81 -22.44 4.89
C ARG A 89 0.58 -22.89 4.41
N GLY A 90 1.65 -22.46 5.04
CA GLY A 90 3.02 -22.87 4.68
C GLY A 90 3.56 -22.17 3.42
N GLY A 91 4.53 -22.77 2.74
CA GLY A 91 5.17 -22.21 1.54
C GLY A 91 6.40 -21.35 1.84
N ALA A 92 6.80 -20.52 0.86
CA ALA A 92 8.06 -19.76 0.88
C ALA A 92 8.14 -18.69 1.98
N ARG A 93 7.02 -18.34 2.63
CA ARG A 93 6.94 -17.40 3.76
C ARG A 93 7.63 -16.05 3.52
N THR A 94 7.49 -15.50 2.32
CA THR A 94 8.15 -14.25 1.88
C THR A 94 7.44 -12.96 2.29
N SER A 95 6.11 -12.96 2.46
CA SER A 95 5.32 -11.79 2.86
C SER A 95 5.48 -11.47 4.35
N PRO A 96 5.98 -10.26 4.72
CA PRO A 96 6.02 -9.82 6.10
C PRO A 96 4.64 -9.36 6.60
N LEU A 97 4.49 -9.13 7.92
CA LEU A 97 3.25 -8.68 8.53
C LEU A 97 2.72 -7.31 8.01
N PRO A 98 3.57 -6.29 7.70
CA PRO A 98 3.16 -5.01 7.13
C PRO A 98 2.20 -5.13 5.93
N ASP A 99 2.47 -6.03 4.98
CA ASP A 99 1.60 -6.30 3.84
C ASP A 99 0.14 -6.58 4.23
N PHE A 100 -0.04 -7.32 5.34
CA PHE A 100 -1.37 -7.69 5.81
C PHE A 100 -2.08 -6.51 6.45
N TYR A 101 -1.36 -5.55 7.04
CA TYR A 101 -1.96 -4.31 7.51
C TYR A 101 -2.46 -3.44 6.35
N ILE A 102 -1.70 -3.36 5.25
CA ILE A 102 -2.09 -2.59 4.06
C ILE A 102 -3.36 -3.18 3.45
N GLY A 103 -3.37 -4.50 3.21
CA GLY A 103 -4.54 -5.19 2.67
C GLY A 103 -5.76 -5.15 3.59
N ALA A 104 -5.54 -5.29 4.90
CA ALA A 104 -6.62 -5.21 5.88
C ALA A 104 -7.22 -3.80 5.96
N HIS A 105 -6.39 -2.74 5.91
CA HIS A 105 -6.89 -1.37 5.91
C HIS A 105 -7.77 -1.13 4.66
N ALA A 106 -7.27 -1.48 3.47
CA ALA A 106 -8.06 -1.37 2.25
C ALA A 106 -9.38 -2.14 2.34
N SER A 107 -9.37 -3.35 2.93
CA SER A 107 -10.58 -4.17 3.10
C SER A 107 -11.58 -3.57 4.09
N ILE A 108 -11.13 -3.08 5.24
CA ILE A 108 -12.00 -2.53 6.29
C ILE A 108 -12.61 -1.20 5.85
N ALA A 109 -11.82 -0.34 5.20
CA ALA A 109 -12.27 0.97 4.74
C ALA A 109 -12.96 0.92 3.37
N ASN A 110 -13.02 -0.25 2.73
CA ASN A 110 -13.54 -0.44 1.37
C ASN A 110 -12.87 0.49 0.34
N PHE A 111 -11.56 0.64 0.46
CA PHE A 111 -10.77 1.44 -0.47
C PHE A 111 -10.20 0.56 -1.58
N PRO A 112 -10.17 1.05 -2.83
CA PRO A 112 -9.30 0.48 -3.84
C PRO A 112 -7.84 0.56 -3.39
N LEU A 113 -7.03 -0.42 -3.78
CA LEU A 113 -5.60 -0.50 -3.47
C LEU A 113 -4.79 -0.50 -4.77
N ILE A 114 -3.91 0.50 -4.95
CA ILE A 114 -2.92 0.50 -6.02
C ILE A 114 -1.71 -0.28 -5.56
N THR A 115 -1.37 -1.37 -6.26
CA THR A 115 -0.25 -2.25 -5.91
C THR A 115 0.17 -3.12 -7.08
N ARG A 116 1.45 -3.51 -7.13
CA ARG A 116 1.95 -4.57 -8.03
C ARG A 116 1.90 -5.98 -7.43
N ASP A 117 1.61 -6.13 -6.14
CA ASP A 117 1.65 -7.44 -5.44
C ASP A 117 0.30 -8.17 -5.44
N VAL A 118 -0.21 -8.47 -6.64
CA VAL A 118 -1.59 -8.94 -6.89
C VAL A 118 -1.95 -10.24 -6.16
N ASN A 119 -1.09 -11.26 -6.27
CA ASN A 119 -1.40 -12.61 -5.78
C ASN A 119 -1.65 -12.64 -4.27
N ARG A 120 -0.89 -11.84 -3.51
CA ARG A 120 -1.01 -11.74 -2.05
C ARG A 120 -2.38 -11.18 -1.66
N TYR A 121 -2.74 -10.03 -2.21
CA TYR A 121 -3.98 -9.36 -1.85
C TYR A 121 -5.22 -10.13 -2.32
N ARG A 122 -5.21 -10.70 -3.53
CA ARG A 122 -6.31 -11.58 -3.99
C ARG A 122 -6.52 -12.79 -3.08
N THR A 123 -5.44 -13.35 -2.51
CA THR A 123 -5.52 -14.55 -1.67
C THR A 123 -6.08 -14.28 -0.27
N TYR A 124 -5.71 -13.14 0.35
CA TYR A 124 -6.04 -12.86 1.74
C TYR A 124 -7.11 -11.79 1.94
N PHE A 125 -7.36 -10.96 0.91
CA PHE A 125 -8.30 -9.86 0.93
C PHE A 125 -9.10 -9.81 -0.39
N PRO A 126 -9.85 -10.87 -0.73
CA PRO A 126 -10.49 -11.03 -2.05
C PRO A 126 -11.54 -9.95 -2.38
N ASN A 127 -12.05 -9.24 -1.38
CA ASN A 127 -13.03 -8.17 -1.56
C ASN A 127 -12.38 -6.80 -1.85
N VAL A 128 -11.05 -6.69 -1.73
CA VAL A 128 -10.34 -5.45 -2.04
C VAL A 128 -10.28 -5.27 -3.54
N ARG A 129 -10.78 -4.14 -4.03
CA ARG A 129 -10.62 -3.74 -5.43
C ARG A 129 -9.16 -3.38 -5.69
N LEU A 130 -8.46 -4.20 -6.46
CA LEU A 130 -7.06 -3.94 -6.82
C LEU A 130 -6.97 -3.12 -8.10
N ILE A 131 -6.08 -2.13 -8.07
CA ILE A 131 -5.58 -1.40 -9.23
C ILE A 131 -4.15 -1.91 -9.41
N SER A 132 -3.98 -2.83 -10.36
CA SER A 132 -2.74 -3.56 -10.54
C SER A 132 -2.38 -3.70 -12.02
N PRO A 133 -1.11 -4.01 -12.35
CA PRO A 133 -0.79 -4.53 -13.67
C PRO A 133 -1.59 -5.82 -13.95
N GLU A 134 -1.77 -6.14 -15.24
CA GLU A 134 -2.46 -7.36 -15.71
C GLU A 134 -1.77 -8.64 -15.24
#